data_AF-A0AA36I170-F1
#
_entry.id   AF-A0AA36I170-F1
#
_cell.length_a   1.000
_cell.length_b   1.000
_cell.length_c   1.000
_cell.angle_alpha   90.00
_cell.angle_beta   90.00
_cell.angle_gamma   90.00
#
_symmetry.space_group_name_H-M   'P 1'
#
loop_
_entity.id
_entity.type
_entity.pdbx_description
1 polymer ?
#
loop_
_entity_poly.entity_id
_entity_poly.type
_entity_poly.pdbx_seq_one_letter_code
_entity_poly.pdbx_strand_id
1 'polypeptide(L)'
;MSLDWCIAFFRLAASSFNGSTVLEAVEASKLYFDFYVEVVMASLPGQTKEAFCKYVAGQSKLPPRVLELMHDCLGSLELRGALLSDCAFLHFGTLQEFPAASLDAKRCGLQPFYGRTVADARAGPGLVMVNCQASSVKIRRATDDPSPDVLWVEMCSDVDLVVSSGFHLLVGLQGVHVDKPLPAGLCLDGRQLEDSSERTYVVAVYSASDTFKRTSTPEEVVFCGAQLQSWLAERELQPSDLWDASEAGCDLWTARLFAPGAALPGYWDASSFSRSDFLASRRYSLEDLNRLDSALRRDLQRSRRSADG
;
A
#
# COMPACT_ATOMS: atom_id res chain seq x y z
N MET A 1 22.40 13.71 -8.94
CA MET A 1 21.59 14.94 -8.82
C MET A 1 22.55 16.12 -8.75
N SER A 2 22.34 17.19 -9.53
CA SER A 2 23.23 18.36 -9.45
C SER A 2 22.96 19.16 -8.17
N LEU A 3 23.91 20.01 -7.79
CA LEU A 3 23.76 20.90 -6.63
C LEU A 3 22.54 21.81 -6.75
N ASP A 4 22.24 22.30 -7.96
CA ASP A 4 21.11 23.20 -8.22
C ASP A 4 19.76 22.53 -7.92
N TRP A 5 19.62 21.25 -8.26
CA TRP A 5 18.44 20.46 -7.91
C TRP A 5 18.27 20.33 -6.40
N CYS A 6 19.35 20.03 -5.66
CA CYS A 6 19.29 19.97 -4.21
C CYS A 6 18.87 21.32 -3.60
N ILE A 7 19.47 22.43 -4.07
CA ILE A 7 19.13 23.78 -3.60
C ILE A 7 17.66 24.12 -3.89
N ALA A 8 17.17 23.78 -5.08
CA ALA A 8 15.78 24.04 -5.44
C ALA A 8 14.80 23.26 -4.55
N PHE A 9 15.09 21.99 -4.27
CA PHE A 9 14.29 21.21 -3.33
C PHE A 9 14.34 21.78 -1.92
N PHE A 10 15.49 22.25 -1.43
CA PHE A 10 15.57 22.90 -0.12
C PHE A 10 14.79 24.22 -0.07
N ARG A 11 14.81 25.00 -1.16
CA ARG A 11 14.00 26.23 -1.27
C ARG A 11 12.50 25.91 -1.28
N LEU A 12 12.09 24.89 -2.03
CA LEU A 12 10.71 24.44 -2.04
C LEU A 12 10.29 23.95 -0.65
N ALA A 13 11.11 23.10 -0.02
CA ALA A 13 10.90 22.56 1.31
C ALA A 13 10.73 23.66 2.37
N ALA A 14 11.56 24.71 2.32
CA ALA A 14 11.51 25.84 3.24
C ALA A 14 10.41 26.87 2.92
N SER A 15 9.75 26.76 1.77
CA SER A 15 8.69 27.71 1.38
C SER A 15 7.48 27.57 2.28
N SER A 16 6.89 28.69 2.70
CA SER A 16 5.72 28.69 3.58
C SER A 16 4.41 28.52 2.80
N PHE A 17 3.52 27.69 3.34
CA PHE A 17 2.16 27.44 2.86
C PHE A 17 1.23 27.20 4.05
N ASN A 18 0.13 27.96 4.14
CA ASN A 18 -0.89 27.84 5.19
C ASN A 18 -0.35 27.81 6.63
N GLY A 19 0.69 28.60 6.92
CA GLY A 19 1.26 28.73 8.26
C GLY A 19 2.26 27.65 8.66
N SER A 20 2.60 26.71 7.77
CA SER A 20 3.73 25.79 7.91
C SER A 20 4.65 25.87 6.69
N THR A 21 5.81 25.24 6.74
CA THR A 21 6.63 24.99 5.55
C THR A 21 6.07 23.83 4.72
N VAL A 22 6.47 23.74 3.45
CA VAL A 22 6.15 22.56 2.61
C VAL A 22 6.73 21.30 3.24
N LEU A 23 7.95 21.36 3.80
CA LEU A 23 8.57 20.21 4.47
C LEU A 23 7.74 19.71 5.66
N GLU A 24 7.36 20.61 6.57
CA GLU A 24 6.53 20.27 7.72
C GLU A 24 5.18 19.67 7.29
N ALA A 25 4.59 20.17 6.20
CA ALA A 25 3.35 19.63 5.66
C ALA A 25 3.53 18.23 5.05
N VAL A 26 4.67 17.95 4.39
CA VAL A 26 5.01 16.61 3.88
C VAL A 26 5.29 15.65 5.04
N GLU A 27 6.07 16.06 6.03
CA GLU A 27 6.37 15.27 7.24
C GLU A 27 5.09 14.93 8.03
N ALA A 28 4.16 15.88 8.10
CA ALA A 28 2.84 15.68 8.69
C ALA A 28 1.85 14.94 7.77
N SER A 29 2.30 14.41 6.61
CA SER A 29 1.46 13.66 5.67
C SER A 29 0.24 14.45 5.13
N LYS A 30 0.35 15.78 5.10
CA LYS A 30 -0.67 16.71 4.57
C LYS A 30 -0.48 17.05 3.09
N LEU A 31 0.75 16.88 2.58
CA LEU A 31 1.09 17.07 1.18
C LEU A 31 1.80 15.84 0.62
N TYR A 32 1.43 15.47 -0.59
CA TYR A 32 2.10 14.45 -1.40
C TYR A 32 2.22 14.99 -2.82
N PHE A 33 3.39 14.82 -3.42
CA PHE A 33 3.62 15.16 -4.82
C PHE A 33 4.12 13.92 -5.56
N ASP A 34 3.59 13.73 -6.75
CA ASP A 34 4.00 12.80 -7.77
C ASP A 34 5.21 13.38 -8.54
N PHE A 35 6.26 12.58 -8.64
CA PHE A 35 7.48 12.99 -9.32
C PHE A 35 7.23 13.26 -10.82
N TYR A 36 6.39 12.49 -11.49
CA TYR A 36 6.14 12.65 -12.92
C TYR A 36 5.16 13.79 -13.19
N VAL A 37 4.07 13.89 -12.44
CA VAL A 37 3.02 14.88 -12.70
C VAL A 37 3.46 16.27 -12.28
N GLU A 38 4.07 16.45 -11.11
CA GLU A 38 4.41 17.80 -10.65
C GLU A 38 5.90 18.14 -10.82
N VAL A 39 6.84 17.25 -10.44
CA VAL A 39 8.28 17.59 -10.50
C VAL A 39 8.82 17.60 -11.94
N VAL A 40 8.58 16.54 -12.71
CA VAL A 40 9.04 16.44 -14.11
C VAL A 40 8.37 17.51 -14.95
N MET A 41 7.05 17.65 -14.87
CA MET A 41 6.31 18.65 -15.65
C MET A 41 6.74 20.09 -15.32
N ALA A 42 6.94 20.42 -14.04
CA ALA A 42 7.40 21.75 -13.65
C ALA A 42 8.76 22.10 -14.28
N SER A 43 9.58 21.09 -14.56
CA SER A 43 10.97 21.22 -14.98
C SER A 43 11.19 21.01 -16.47
N LEU A 44 10.13 20.87 -17.27
CA LEU A 44 10.27 20.66 -18.71
C LEU A 44 10.84 21.92 -19.41
N PRO A 45 11.77 21.76 -20.37
CA PRO A 45 12.32 22.90 -21.09
C PRO A 45 11.24 23.73 -21.80
N GLY A 46 11.27 25.05 -21.62
CA GLY A 46 10.31 25.98 -22.23
C GLY A 46 8.91 26.00 -21.58
N GLN A 47 8.69 25.25 -20.50
CA GLN A 47 7.43 25.20 -19.78
C GLN A 47 7.21 26.47 -18.95
N THR A 48 6.19 27.27 -19.29
CA THR A 48 5.80 28.41 -18.45
C THR A 48 4.97 27.96 -17.25
N LYS A 49 4.91 28.80 -16.21
CA LYS A 49 4.14 28.55 -14.99
C LYS A 49 2.66 28.37 -15.29
N GLU A 50 2.10 29.25 -16.12
CA GLU A 50 0.69 29.23 -16.48
C GLU A 50 0.33 27.93 -17.20
N ALA A 51 1.17 27.51 -18.14
CA ALA A 51 0.97 26.26 -18.87
C ALA A 51 1.15 25.04 -17.96
N PHE A 52 2.08 25.09 -16.99
CA PHE A 52 2.28 24.04 -16.00
C PHE A 52 1.05 23.90 -15.11
N CYS A 53 0.63 24.99 -14.45
CA CYS A 53 -0.54 25.02 -13.58
C CYS A 53 -1.80 24.57 -14.32
N LYS A 54 -1.98 25.01 -15.57
CA LYS A 54 -3.11 24.58 -16.41
C LYS A 54 -3.10 23.07 -16.68
N TYR A 55 -1.93 22.49 -16.97
CA TYR A 55 -1.80 21.07 -17.26
C TYR A 55 -2.10 20.19 -16.03
N VAL A 56 -1.57 20.59 -14.87
CA VAL A 56 -1.65 19.79 -13.64
C VAL A 56 -2.94 20.02 -12.85
N ALA A 57 -3.72 21.08 -13.09
CA ALA A 57 -4.92 21.43 -12.32
C ALA A 57 -6.00 20.33 -12.22
N GLY A 58 -6.03 19.38 -13.17
CA GLY A 58 -6.95 18.24 -13.16
C GLY A 58 -6.33 16.91 -12.73
N GLN A 59 -5.03 16.90 -12.45
CA GLN A 59 -4.25 15.67 -12.20
C GLN A 59 -3.58 15.68 -10.82
N SER A 60 -3.19 16.87 -10.34
CA SER A 60 -2.56 17.03 -9.04
C SER A 60 -3.59 17.21 -7.93
N LYS A 61 -3.27 16.66 -6.75
CA LYS A 61 -3.99 16.96 -5.50
C LYS A 61 -3.35 18.13 -4.73
N LEU A 62 -2.26 18.70 -5.23
CA LEU A 62 -1.56 19.79 -4.55
C LEU A 62 -2.38 21.09 -4.61
N PRO A 63 -2.34 21.90 -3.54
CA PRO A 63 -2.92 23.24 -3.57
C PRO A 63 -2.28 24.09 -4.68
N PRO A 64 -3.05 24.96 -5.37
CA PRO A 64 -2.53 25.80 -6.46
C PRO A 64 -1.26 26.58 -6.07
N ARG A 65 -1.20 27.07 -4.83
CA ARG A 65 -0.03 27.79 -4.34
C ARG A 65 1.23 26.92 -4.28
N VAL A 66 1.10 25.65 -3.91
CA VAL A 66 2.24 24.71 -3.86
C VAL A 66 2.72 24.39 -5.27
N LEU A 67 1.80 24.27 -6.24
CA LEU A 67 2.13 24.10 -7.65
C LEU A 67 2.93 25.29 -8.19
N GLU A 68 2.49 26.52 -7.91
CA GLU A 68 3.24 27.72 -8.29
C GLU A 68 4.65 27.74 -7.71
N LEU A 69 4.79 27.43 -6.41
CA LEU A 69 6.08 27.34 -5.72
C LEU A 69 6.99 26.27 -6.33
N MET A 70 6.41 25.15 -6.73
CA MET A 70 7.13 24.06 -7.38
C MET A 70 7.71 24.50 -8.73
N HIS A 71 6.92 25.18 -9.56
CA HIS A 71 7.41 25.75 -10.82
C HIS A 71 8.47 26.84 -10.59
N ASP A 72 8.25 27.73 -9.62
CA ASP A 72 9.21 28.78 -9.27
C ASP A 72 10.58 28.22 -8.86
N CYS A 73 10.61 27.08 -8.17
CA CYS A 73 11.84 26.45 -7.73
C CYS A 73 12.50 25.59 -8.81
N LEU A 74 11.71 24.88 -9.62
CA LEU A 74 12.22 23.81 -10.49
C LEU A 74 12.27 24.17 -11.98
N GLY A 75 11.48 25.15 -12.43
CA GLY A 75 11.29 25.43 -13.87
C GLY A 75 12.54 25.87 -14.61
N SER A 76 13.55 26.39 -13.91
CA SER A 76 14.84 26.77 -14.49
C SER A 76 15.84 25.62 -14.60
N LEU A 77 15.57 24.46 -14.00
CA LEU A 77 16.52 23.34 -13.92
C LEU A 77 16.53 22.45 -15.16
N GLU A 78 15.61 22.70 -16.11
CA GLU A 78 15.47 22.01 -17.40
C GLU A 78 15.79 20.51 -17.32
N LEU A 79 14.85 19.72 -16.81
CA LEU A 79 15.03 18.28 -16.74
C LEU A 79 15.16 17.70 -18.15
N ARG A 80 16.25 16.96 -18.38
CA ARG A 80 16.52 16.27 -19.64
C ARG A 80 16.53 14.76 -19.40
N GLY A 81 15.95 14.01 -20.33
CA GLY A 81 15.99 12.55 -20.34
C GLY A 81 17.08 12.03 -21.27
N ALA A 82 17.65 10.87 -20.94
CA ALA A 82 18.43 10.06 -21.86
C ALA A 82 17.70 8.73 -22.06
N LEU A 83 17.69 8.24 -23.30
CA LEU A 83 17.25 6.88 -23.58
C LEU A 83 18.38 5.93 -23.18
N LEU A 84 18.05 4.91 -22.39
CA LEU A 84 19.00 3.87 -22.00
C LEU A 84 18.79 2.65 -22.90
N SER A 85 19.89 2.02 -23.33
CA SER A 85 19.88 0.82 -24.18
C SER A 85 19.46 -0.46 -23.44
N ASP A 86 19.62 -0.48 -22.12
CA ASP A 86 19.51 -1.68 -21.29
C ASP A 86 18.46 -1.49 -20.18
N CYS A 87 17.22 -1.19 -20.60
CA CYS A 87 16.06 -1.10 -19.71
C CYS A 87 15.30 -2.44 -19.64
N ALA A 88 14.99 -2.88 -18.43
CA ALA A 88 13.97 -3.89 -18.20
C ALA A 88 12.66 -3.19 -17.82
N PHE A 89 11.58 -3.48 -18.55
CA PHE A 89 10.23 -3.02 -18.21
C PHE A 89 9.51 -4.14 -17.49
N LEU A 90 9.40 -4.02 -16.17
CA LEU A 90 8.65 -4.96 -15.35
C LEU A 90 7.24 -4.44 -15.17
N HIS A 91 6.25 -5.30 -15.40
CA HIS A 91 4.85 -4.96 -15.21
C HIS A 91 4.42 -5.33 -13.79
N PHE A 92 3.94 -4.32 -13.06
CA PHE A 92 3.30 -4.48 -11.75
C PHE A 92 1.81 -4.10 -11.88
N GLY A 93 1.13 -4.66 -12.88
CA GLY A 93 -0.25 -4.28 -13.22
C GLY A 93 -1.28 -4.75 -12.21
N THR A 94 -1.03 -5.91 -11.59
CA THR A 94 -1.91 -6.52 -10.59
C THR A 94 -1.13 -7.10 -9.40
N LEU A 95 -1.83 -7.32 -8.28
CA LEU A 95 -1.27 -8.01 -7.12
C LEU A 95 -0.83 -9.44 -7.44
N GLN A 96 -1.49 -10.12 -8.39
CA GLN A 96 -1.13 -11.48 -8.81
C GLN A 96 0.19 -11.52 -9.60
N GLU A 97 0.50 -10.46 -10.35
CA GLU A 97 1.75 -10.35 -11.11
C GLU A 97 2.95 -9.96 -10.24
N PHE A 98 2.69 -9.32 -9.08
CA PHE A 98 3.71 -8.75 -8.22
C PHE A 98 4.86 -9.72 -7.85
N PRO A 99 4.61 -10.98 -7.47
CA PRO A 99 5.71 -11.90 -7.16
C PRO A 99 6.58 -12.24 -8.36
N ALA A 100 5.98 -12.49 -9.53
CA ALA A 100 6.71 -12.83 -10.73
C ALA A 100 7.59 -11.65 -11.17
N ALA A 101 7.01 -10.44 -11.19
CA ALA A 101 7.74 -9.21 -11.47
C ALA A 101 8.89 -8.97 -10.48
N SER A 102 8.67 -9.26 -9.20
CA SER A 102 9.71 -9.12 -8.17
C SER A 102 10.85 -10.14 -8.32
N LEU A 103 10.53 -11.38 -8.69
CA LEU A 103 11.53 -12.40 -9.01
C LEU A 103 12.33 -12.03 -10.26
N ASP A 104 11.67 -11.50 -11.29
CA ASP A 104 12.34 -11.03 -12.49
C ASP A 104 13.24 -9.81 -12.20
N ALA A 105 12.81 -8.88 -11.36
CA ALA A 105 13.66 -7.79 -10.87
C ALA A 105 14.95 -8.33 -10.24
N LYS A 106 14.84 -9.33 -9.36
CA LYS A 106 16.00 -9.98 -8.74
C LYS A 106 16.88 -10.69 -9.77
N ARG A 107 16.29 -11.41 -10.74
CA ARG A 107 17.03 -12.12 -11.80
C ARG A 107 17.80 -11.16 -12.71
N CYS A 108 17.21 -10.01 -13.00
CA CYS A 108 17.84 -8.94 -13.79
C CYS A 108 18.85 -8.12 -12.98
N GLY A 109 19.06 -8.42 -11.69
CA GLY A 109 19.95 -7.64 -10.82
C GLY A 109 19.46 -6.21 -10.61
N LEU A 110 18.16 -5.95 -10.81
CA LEU A 110 17.59 -4.63 -10.61
C LEU A 110 17.53 -4.34 -9.12
N GLN A 111 18.05 -3.18 -8.74
CA GLN A 111 17.91 -2.63 -7.40
C GLN A 111 17.34 -1.23 -7.52
N PRO A 112 16.42 -0.82 -6.63
CA PRO A 112 16.01 0.57 -6.57
C PRO A 112 17.24 1.44 -6.36
N PHE A 113 17.33 2.57 -7.07
CA PHE A 113 18.47 3.50 -6.96
C PHE A 113 18.71 4.00 -5.52
N TYR A 114 17.64 4.06 -4.72
CA TYR A 114 17.65 4.43 -3.29
C TYR A 114 17.47 3.21 -2.35
N GLY A 115 17.45 2.00 -2.91
CA GLY A 115 17.31 0.77 -2.13
C GLY A 115 18.57 0.56 -1.31
N ARG A 116 18.43 0.56 0.02
CA ARG A 116 19.44 -0.09 0.88
C ARG A 116 19.42 -1.58 0.57
N THR A 117 20.55 -2.25 0.72
CA THR A 117 20.66 -3.71 0.56
C THR A 117 19.54 -4.36 1.36
N VAL A 118 18.55 -4.92 0.66
CA VAL A 118 17.43 -5.64 1.26
C VAL A 118 17.99 -7.00 1.67
N ALA A 119 17.70 -7.46 2.89
CA ALA A 119 18.11 -8.79 3.33
C ALA A 119 17.68 -9.85 2.30
N ASP A 120 18.55 -10.84 2.08
CA ASP A 120 18.38 -11.83 1.03
C ASP A 120 17.00 -12.48 1.10
N ALA A 121 16.25 -12.36 0.00
CA ALA A 121 15.00 -13.08 -0.14
C ALA A 121 15.27 -14.59 -0.10
N ARG A 122 14.72 -15.27 0.91
CA ARG A 122 14.74 -16.73 0.98
C ARG A 122 13.64 -17.25 0.07
N ALA A 123 14.03 -17.97 -0.98
CA ALA A 123 13.10 -18.60 -1.90
C ALA A 123 13.15 -20.12 -1.71
N GLY A 124 11.99 -20.72 -1.46
CA GLY A 124 11.74 -22.15 -1.59
C GLY A 124 10.70 -22.40 -2.70
N PRO A 125 10.40 -23.66 -3.04
CA PRO A 125 9.33 -23.96 -3.99
C PRO A 125 8.02 -23.29 -3.58
N GLY A 126 7.59 -22.28 -4.34
CA GLY A 126 6.36 -21.55 -4.10
C GLY A 126 6.30 -20.63 -2.87
N LEU A 127 7.43 -20.36 -2.20
CA LEU A 127 7.52 -19.45 -1.06
C LEU A 127 8.64 -18.43 -1.29
N VAL A 128 8.29 -17.15 -1.22
CA VAL A 128 9.24 -16.04 -1.22
C VAL A 128 9.11 -15.27 0.09
N MET A 129 10.17 -15.26 0.90
CA MET A 129 10.24 -14.49 2.14
C MET A 129 11.23 -13.33 2.00
N VAL A 130 10.78 -12.11 2.28
CA VAL A 130 11.58 -10.88 2.16
C VAL A 130 11.54 -10.11 3.48
N ASN A 131 12.70 -9.75 4.04
CA ASN A 131 12.79 -9.01 5.31
C ASN A 131 12.00 -9.65 6.48
N CYS A 132 11.90 -10.97 6.49
CA CYS A 132 11.25 -11.74 7.55
C CYS A 132 12.29 -12.31 8.51
N GLN A 133 11.93 -12.43 9.79
CA GLN A 133 12.68 -13.26 10.72
C GLN A 133 12.25 -14.72 10.52
N ALA A 134 12.99 -15.45 9.68
CA ALA A 134 12.58 -16.79 9.22
C ALA A 134 12.27 -17.78 10.35
N SER A 135 12.93 -17.67 11.50
CA SER A 135 12.66 -18.54 12.66
C SER A 135 11.32 -18.28 13.35
N SER A 136 10.71 -17.12 13.13
CA SER A 136 9.43 -16.73 13.74
C SER A 136 8.26 -16.74 12.75
N VAL A 137 8.48 -17.14 11.49
CA VAL A 137 7.41 -17.27 10.48
C VAL A 137 7.21 -18.74 10.16
N LYS A 138 6.04 -19.27 10.51
CA LYS A 138 5.61 -20.65 10.28
C LYS A 138 4.37 -20.63 9.40
N ILE A 139 4.52 -21.05 8.15
CA ILE A 139 3.38 -21.19 7.23
C ILE A 139 3.20 -22.66 6.89
N ARG A 140 2.02 -23.20 7.17
CA ARG A 140 1.62 -24.58 6.87
C ARG A 140 0.65 -24.57 5.70
N ARG A 141 0.77 -25.53 4.79
CA ARG A 141 -0.24 -25.74 3.74
C ARG A 141 -1.36 -26.61 4.29
N ALA A 142 -2.61 -26.27 3.98
CA ALA A 142 -3.78 -27.06 4.36
C ALA A 142 -3.86 -28.39 3.62
N THR A 143 -3.26 -28.46 2.43
CA THR A 143 -3.21 -29.63 1.56
C THR A 143 -1.79 -29.83 1.04
N ASP A 144 -1.40 -31.07 0.78
CA ASP A 144 -0.13 -31.43 0.13
C ASP A 144 -0.13 -31.17 -1.39
N ASP A 145 -0.96 -30.23 -1.87
CA ASP A 145 -1.08 -29.94 -3.29
C ASP A 145 0.25 -29.37 -3.81
N PRO A 146 0.91 -30.05 -4.78
CA PRO A 146 2.17 -29.61 -5.35
C PRO A 146 2.00 -28.48 -6.38
N SER A 147 0.79 -27.94 -6.58
CA SER A 147 0.58 -26.83 -7.50
C SER A 147 1.54 -25.66 -7.19
N PRO A 148 1.99 -24.91 -8.22
CA PRO A 148 2.91 -23.79 -8.05
C PRO A 148 2.18 -22.62 -7.37
N ASP A 149 1.96 -22.76 -6.07
CA ASP A 149 1.48 -21.71 -5.19
C ASP A 149 2.54 -20.62 -5.14
N VAL A 150 2.10 -19.37 -5.18
CA VAL A 150 3.01 -18.25 -4.93
C VAL A 150 2.60 -17.60 -3.62
N LEU A 151 3.33 -17.96 -2.57
CA LEU A 151 3.22 -17.35 -1.26
C LEU A 151 4.31 -16.30 -1.10
N TRP A 152 3.92 -15.03 -1.10
CA TRP A 152 4.79 -13.91 -0.81
C TRP A 152 4.64 -13.49 0.65
N VAL A 153 5.74 -13.47 1.38
CA VAL A 153 5.78 -13.04 2.78
C VAL A 153 6.81 -11.93 2.93
N GLU A 154 6.38 -10.75 3.33
CA GLU A 154 7.25 -9.59 3.50
C GLU A 154 7.09 -9.00 4.89
N MET A 155 8.20 -8.67 5.56
CA MET A 155 8.19 -7.91 6.82
C MET A 155 7.38 -8.57 7.95
N CYS A 156 7.10 -9.87 7.86
CA CYS A 156 6.41 -10.63 8.90
C CYS A 156 7.35 -11.07 10.04
N SER A 157 6.80 -11.17 11.25
CA SER A 157 7.47 -11.67 12.45
C SER A 157 6.47 -12.28 13.43
N ASP A 158 6.81 -13.41 14.03
CA ASP A 158 5.93 -14.15 14.96
C ASP A 158 4.56 -14.45 14.32
N VAL A 159 4.59 -15.25 13.26
CA VAL A 159 3.43 -15.61 12.45
C VAL A 159 3.30 -17.14 12.41
N ASP A 160 2.10 -17.65 12.69
CA ASP A 160 1.73 -19.06 12.47
C ASP A 160 0.41 -19.12 11.71
N LEU A 161 0.44 -19.51 10.43
CA LEU A 161 -0.74 -19.54 9.57
C LEU A 161 -0.86 -20.86 8.83
N VAL A 162 -2.10 -21.27 8.62
CA VAL A 162 -2.45 -22.30 7.63
C VAL A 162 -2.96 -21.61 6.37
N VAL A 163 -2.44 -21.98 5.20
CA VAL A 163 -2.85 -21.43 3.89
C VAL A 163 -3.33 -22.53 2.97
N SER A 164 -4.29 -22.22 2.12
CA SER A 164 -4.73 -23.10 1.04
C SER A 164 -3.74 -23.07 -0.13
N SER A 165 -3.91 -23.94 -1.13
CA SER A 165 -3.18 -23.79 -2.39
C SER A 165 -3.67 -22.55 -3.14
N GLY A 166 -2.75 -21.75 -3.65
CA GLY A 166 -3.00 -20.55 -4.44
C GLY A 166 -2.00 -19.42 -4.19
N PHE A 167 -2.34 -18.26 -4.71
CA PHE A 167 -1.62 -17.02 -4.44
C PHE A 167 -1.97 -16.47 -3.06
N HIS A 168 -0.95 -16.03 -2.32
CA HIS A 168 -1.11 -15.35 -1.04
C HIS A 168 -0.06 -14.26 -0.88
N LEU A 169 -0.49 -13.11 -0.36
CA LEU A 169 0.38 -12.00 -0.02
C LEU A 169 0.24 -11.67 1.46
N LEU A 170 1.30 -11.89 2.22
CA LEU A 170 1.36 -11.65 3.67
C LEU A 170 2.39 -10.56 3.94
N VAL A 171 1.96 -9.38 4.39
CA VAL A 171 2.84 -8.22 4.54
C VAL A 171 2.70 -7.65 5.94
N GLY A 172 3.82 -7.36 6.60
CA GLY A 172 3.87 -6.60 7.84
C GLY A 172 3.19 -7.26 9.04
N LEU A 173 2.93 -8.57 8.99
CA LEU A 173 2.23 -9.28 10.05
C LEU A 173 3.08 -9.44 11.32
N GLN A 174 2.49 -9.15 12.48
CA GLN A 174 3.14 -9.23 13.78
C GLN A 174 2.25 -9.97 14.78
N GLY A 175 2.73 -11.08 15.35
CA GLY A 175 1.99 -11.84 16.38
C GLY A 175 0.67 -12.43 15.88
N VAL A 176 0.62 -12.86 14.61
CA VAL A 176 -0.61 -13.34 13.98
C VAL A 176 -0.61 -14.87 13.95
N HIS A 177 -1.56 -15.47 14.65
CA HIS A 177 -1.73 -16.91 14.74
C HIS A 177 -3.15 -17.32 14.33
N VAL A 178 -3.28 -18.09 13.25
CA VAL A 178 -4.57 -18.54 12.73
C VAL A 178 -4.46 -19.98 12.24
N ASP A 179 -5.16 -20.89 12.91
CA ASP A 179 -5.25 -22.30 12.51
C ASP A 179 -6.27 -22.54 11.40
N LYS A 180 -7.22 -21.62 11.27
CA LYS A 180 -8.10 -21.38 10.12
C LYS A 180 -7.34 -21.38 8.77
N PRO A 181 -7.47 -22.35 7.82
CA PRO A 181 -6.88 -22.16 6.50
C PRO A 181 -7.33 -20.84 5.87
N LEU A 182 -6.36 -20.05 5.42
CA LEU A 182 -6.59 -18.86 4.60
C LEU A 182 -6.94 -19.30 3.17
N PRO A 183 -8.10 -18.92 2.62
CA PRO A 183 -8.48 -19.25 1.25
C PRO A 183 -7.55 -18.64 0.20
N ALA A 184 -7.41 -19.36 -0.91
CA ALA A 184 -6.61 -18.94 -2.06
C ALA A 184 -6.97 -17.52 -2.53
N GLY A 185 -5.96 -16.72 -2.86
CA GLY A 185 -6.14 -15.36 -3.38
C GLY A 185 -6.29 -14.28 -2.32
N LEU A 186 -6.46 -14.65 -1.04
CA LEU A 186 -6.49 -13.69 0.06
C LEU A 186 -5.09 -13.24 0.50
N CYS A 187 -5.06 -11.97 0.86
CA CYS A 187 -3.92 -11.20 1.31
C CYS A 187 -4.18 -10.73 2.75
N LEU A 188 -3.13 -10.71 3.56
CA LEU A 188 -3.12 -10.15 4.91
C LEU A 188 -2.05 -9.06 4.98
N ASP A 189 -2.45 -7.85 5.37
CA ASP A 189 -1.60 -6.67 5.39
C ASP A 189 -1.66 -5.98 6.76
N GLY A 190 -0.61 -6.17 7.55
CA GLY A 190 -0.46 -5.62 8.89
C GLY A 190 -0.02 -4.16 8.85
N ARG A 191 -0.79 -3.29 9.52
CA ARG A 191 -0.63 -1.84 9.54
C ARG A 191 -0.51 -1.33 10.96
N GLN A 192 0.46 -0.46 11.20
CA GLN A 192 0.63 0.23 12.47
C GLN A 192 0.11 1.66 12.36
N LEU A 193 -1.10 1.88 12.85
CA LEU A 193 -1.78 3.17 12.79
C LEU A 193 -1.34 4.06 13.93
N GLU A 194 -1.20 5.35 13.63
CA GLU A 194 -0.93 6.40 14.60
C GLU A 194 -2.05 7.43 14.55
N ASP A 195 -2.94 7.36 15.55
CA ASP A 195 -4.01 8.32 15.69
C ASP A 195 -3.99 8.94 17.08
N SER A 196 -3.89 10.28 17.13
CA SER A 196 -4.06 11.08 18.35
C SER A 196 -3.40 10.49 19.62
N SER A 197 -2.13 10.06 19.50
CA SER A 197 -1.25 9.45 20.52
C SER A 197 -1.41 7.96 20.83
N GLU A 198 -2.41 7.28 20.26
CA GLU A 198 -2.58 5.84 20.39
C GLU A 198 -2.00 5.10 19.17
N ARG A 199 -1.28 4.01 19.45
CA ARG A 199 -0.75 3.10 18.44
C ARG A 199 -1.68 1.90 18.33
N THR A 200 -2.33 1.76 17.17
CA THR A 200 -3.26 0.66 16.91
C THR A 200 -2.70 -0.23 15.81
N TYR A 201 -2.62 -1.52 16.06
CA TYR A 201 -2.25 -2.50 15.04
C TYR A 201 -3.53 -3.09 14.41
N VAL A 202 -3.59 -3.07 13.08
CA VAL A 202 -4.73 -3.56 12.30
C VAL A 202 -4.22 -4.47 11.20
N VAL A 203 -4.92 -5.56 10.93
CA VAL A 203 -4.65 -6.42 9.76
C VAL A 203 -5.77 -6.18 8.76
N ALA A 204 -5.42 -5.62 7.60
CA ALA A 204 -6.33 -5.57 6.46
C ALA A 204 -6.38 -6.94 5.79
N VAL A 205 -7.60 -7.44 5.58
CA VAL A 205 -7.86 -8.69 4.87
C VAL A 205 -8.58 -8.37 3.58
N TYR A 206 -8.04 -8.81 2.45
CA TYR A 206 -8.59 -8.54 1.13
C TYR A 206 -8.15 -9.59 0.12
N SER A 207 -8.77 -9.62 -1.05
CA SER A 207 -8.34 -10.46 -2.18
C SER A 207 -7.58 -9.65 -3.22
N ALA A 208 -6.70 -10.32 -3.96
CA ALA A 208 -6.12 -9.77 -5.19
C ALA A 208 -7.17 -9.40 -6.26
N SER A 209 -8.39 -9.94 -6.15
CA SER A 209 -9.52 -9.67 -7.06
C SER A 209 -10.46 -8.56 -6.57
N ASP A 210 -10.17 -7.90 -5.45
CA ASP A 210 -11.07 -6.90 -4.87
C ASP A 210 -11.09 -5.59 -5.68
N THR A 211 -12.26 -4.95 -5.75
CA THR A 211 -12.48 -3.72 -6.51
C THR A 211 -12.37 -2.50 -5.60
N PHE A 212 -11.15 -2.11 -5.25
CA PHE A 212 -10.93 -1.04 -4.26
C PHE A 212 -11.40 0.34 -4.69
N LYS A 213 -11.33 0.65 -5.99
CA LYS A 213 -11.76 1.95 -6.52
C LYS A 213 -13.25 1.89 -6.87
N ARG A 214 -13.87 3.07 -6.90
CA ARG A 214 -15.26 3.26 -7.31
C ARG A 214 -15.63 2.46 -8.58
N THR A 215 -16.63 1.59 -8.43
CA THR A 215 -17.28 0.87 -9.54
C THR A 215 -18.47 1.65 -10.09
N SER A 216 -19.03 1.19 -11.23
CA SER A 216 -20.20 1.85 -11.83
C SER A 216 -21.46 1.52 -11.06
N THR A 217 -21.58 0.28 -10.56
CA THR A 217 -22.72 -0.17 -9.77
C THR A 217 -22.29 -0.94 -8.52
N PRO A 218 -23.13 -0.98 -7.46
CA PRO A 218 -22.83 -1.73 -6.23
C PRO A 218 -22.67 -3.24 -6.43
N GLU A 219 -23.29 -3.80 -7.47
CA GLU A 219 -23.24 -5.24 -7.79
C GLU A 219 -21.88 -5.67 -8.34
N GLU A 220 -21.11 -4.72 -8.88
CA GLU A 220 -19.76 -4.95 -9.39
C GLU A 220 -18.72 -5.00 -8.26
N VAL A 221 -19.09 -4.64 -7.03
CA VAL A 221 -18.14 -4.54 -5.92
C VAL A 221 -17.78 -5.94 -5.41
N VAL A 222 -16.48 -6.25 -5.42
CA VAL A 222 -15.91 -7.52 -4.93
C VAL A 222 -15.05 -7.25 -3.71
N PHE A 223 -15.32 -7.97 -2.61
CA PHE A 223 -14.55 -7.91 -1.37
C PHE A 223 -14.24 -9.33 -0.84
N CYS A 224 -13.00 -9.55 -0.41
CA CYS A 224 -12.48 -10.89 -0.06
C CYS A 224 -12.76 -11.95 -1.14
N GLY A 225 -12.75 -11.55 -2.42
CA GLY A 225 -12.99 -12.44 -3.56
C GLY A 225 -14.44 -12.85 -3.78
N ALA A 226 -15.39 -12.30 -3.02
CA ALA A 226 -16.82 -12.53 -3.18
C ALA A 226 -17.55 -11.24 -3.57
N GLN A 227 -18.73 -11.35 -4.17
CA GLN A 227 -19.59 -10.17 -4.35
C GLN A 227 -19.92 -9.57 -2.98
N LEU A 228 -19.76 -8.25 -2.85
CA LEU A 228 -19.91 -7.57 -1.57
C LEU A 228 -21.29 -7.79 -0.94
N GLN A 229 -22.36 -7.78 -1.75
CA GLN A 229 -23.72 -7.99 -1.25
C GLN A 229 -23.87 -9.37 -0.58
N SER A 230 -23.30 -10.41 -1.18
CA SER A 230 -23.27 -11.76 -0.60
C SER A 230 -22.43 -11.80 0.67
N TRP A 231 -21.23 -11.19 0.64
CA TRP A 231 -20.33 -11.13 1.79
C TRP A 231 -20.98 -10.45 3.01
N LEU A 232 -21.71 -9.35 2.77
CA LEU A 232 -22.48 -8.62 3.77
C LEU A 232 -23.65 -9.45 4.31
N ALA A 233 -24.44 -10.06 3.42
CA ALA A 233 -25.62 -10.84 3.79
C ALA A 233 -25.26 -12.04 4.70
N GLU A 234 -24.18 -12.76 4.38
CA GLU A 234 -23.66 -13.87 5.20
C GLU A 234 -23.26 -13.43 6.62
N ARG A 235 -22.94 -12.15 6.80
CA ARG A 235 -22.48 -11.53 8.05
C ARG A 235 -23.56 -10.68 8.71
N GLU A 236 -24.77 -10.70 8.17
CA GLU A 236 -25.92 -9.91 8.61
C GLU A 236 -25.63 -8.40 8.63
N LEU A 237 -24.73 -7.93 7.76
CA LEU A 237 -24.37 -6.52 7.62
C LEU A 237 -25.18 -5.83 6.51
N GLN A 238 -25.28 -4.52 6.61
CA GLN A 238 -25.85 -3.65 5.59
C GLN A 238 -24.77 -2.70 5.05
N PRO A 239 -24.90 -2.16 3.83
CA PRO A 239 -23.97 -1.15 3.32
C PRO A 239 -23.79 0.05 4.27
N SER A 240 -24.87 0.51 4.93
CA SER A 240 -24.81 1.59 5.92
C SER A 240 -23.96 1.27 7.15
N ASP A 241 -23.62 0.00 7.37
CA ASP A 241 -22.68 -0.38 8.42
C ASP A 241 -21.24 -0.06 8.02
N LEU A 242 -20.92 -0.03 6.72
CA LEU A 242 -19.57 0.18 6.19
C LEU A 242 -19.26 1.64 5.82
N TRP A 243 -20.27 2.36 5.33
CA TRP A 243 -20.13 3.74 4.87
C TRP A 243 -20.97 4.69 5.70
N ASP A 244 -20.49 5.92 5.85
CA ASP A 244 -21.32 7.02 6.31
C ASP A 244 -22.37 7.34 5.23
N ALA A 245 -23.56 7.86 5.62
CA ALA A 245 -24.72 7.99 4.73
C ALA A 245 -24.49 8.80 3.43
N SER A 246 -23.41 9.60 3.37
CA SER A 246 -23.01 10.39 2.20
C SER A 246 -22.19 9.60 1.15
N GLU A 247 -21.69 8.41 1.49
CA GLU A 247 -20.81 7.62 0.63
C GLU A 247 -21.58 6.41 0.08
N ALA A 248 -21.95 6.49 -1.20
CA ALA A 248 -22.66 5.41 -1.88
C ALA A 248 -21.71 4.21 -2.07
N GLY A 249 -22.16 3.02 -1.63
CA GLY A 249 -21.41 1.77 -1.48
C GLY A 249 -20.84 1.12 -2.75
N CYS A 250 -20.19 1.90 -3.60
CA CYS A 250 -19.46 1.47 -4.77
C CYS A 250 -17.94 1.61 -4.60
N ASP A 251 -17.45 2.14 -3.47
CA ASP A 251 -16.04 2.48 -3.26
C ASP A 251 -15.49 1.84 -1.98
N LEU A 252 -14.79 0.71 -2.11
CA LEU A 252 -14.19 0.02 -0.96
C LEU A 252 -13.01 0.79 -0.36
N TRP A 253 -12.47 1.80 -1.06
CA TRP A 253 -11.39 2.64 -0.56
C TRP A 253 -11.78 3.34 0.75
N THR A 254 -13.04 3.81 0.84
CA THR A 254 -13.58 4.53 2.01
C THR A 254 -14.42 3.66 2.93
N ALA A 255 -14.69 2.40 2.55
CA ALA A 255 -15.47 1.47 3.36
C ALA A 255 -14.74 1.11 4.67
N ARG A 256 -15.40 1.29 5.82
CA ARG A 256 -14.84 0.97 7.15
C ARG A 256 -14.89 -0.53 7.44
N LEU A 257 -14.01 -1.27 6.78
CA LEU A 257 -13.96 -2.74 6.79
C LEU A 257 -13.05 -3.30 7.88
N PHE A 258 -12.03 -2.54 8.32
CA PHE A 258 -10.93 -3.11 9.09
C PHE A 258 -11.01 -2.75 10.57
N ALA A 259 -11.33 -3.73 11.43
CA ALA A 259 -11.36 -3.57 12.88
C ALA A 259 -10.09 -4.14 13.56
N PRO A 260 -9.42 -3.39 14.45
CA PRO A 260 -8.37 -3.93 15.32
C PRO A 260 -8.91 -5.07 16.18
N GLY A 261 -8.12 -6.14 16.35
CA GLY A 261 -8.49 -7.28 17.20
C GLY A 261 -9.64 -8.14 16.66
N ALA A 262 -10.18 -7.84 15.47
CA ALA A 262 -11.17 -8.69 14.83
C ALA A 262 -10.59 -10.10 14.57
N ALA A 263 -11.44 -11.12 14.75
CA ALA A 263 -11.09 -12.48 14.35
C ALA A 263 -10.89 -12.52 12.83
N LEU A 264 -9.64 -12.62 12.38
CA LEU A 264 -9.30 -12.63 10.95
C LEU A 264 -10.12 -13.66 10.15
N PRO A 265 -10.34 -14.89 10.65
CA PRO A 265 -11.22 -15.84 9.96
C PRO A 265 -12.61 -15.31 9.62
N GLY A 266 -13.16 -14.36 10.38
CA GLY A 266 -14.46 -13.75 10.10
C GLY A 266 -14.56 -13.09 8.72
N TYR A 267 -13.44 -12.68 8.12
CA TYR A 267 -13.44 -12.10 6.77
C TYR A 267 -13.70 -13.12 5.66
N TRP A 268 -13.39 -14.40 5.88
CA TRP A 268 -13.58 -15.46 4.88
C TRP A 268 -14.44 -16.64 5.35
N ASP A 269 -14.85 -16.63 6.61
CA ASP A 269 -15.81 -17.57 7.17
C ASP A 269 -16.78 -16.86 8.11
N ALA A 270 -18.05 -16.78 7.68
CA ALA A 270 -19.12 -16.15 8.43
C ALA A 270 -19.36 -16.78 9.81
N SER A 271 -19.08 -18.08 10.00
CA SER A 271 -19.20 -18.76 11.31
C SER A 271 -18.23 -18.21 12.36
N SER A 272 -17.16 -17.56 11.91
CA SER A 272 -16.13 -16.95 12.75
C SER A 272 -16.30 -15.43 12.87
N PHE A 273 -17.37 -14.88 12.29
CA PHE A 273 -17.65 -13.45 12.28
C PHE A 273 -18.62 -13.09 13.42
N SER A 274 -18.27 -12.05 14.18
CA SER A 274 -19.13 -11.49 15.24
C SER A 274 -19.61 -10.11 14.81
N ARG A 275 -20.88 -10.01 14.39
CA ARG A 275 -21.49 -8.75 13.97
C ARG A 275 -21.45 -7.70 15.09
N SER A 276 -21.76 -8.09 16.32
CA SER A 276 -21.75 -7.16 17.46
C SER A 276 -20.36 -6.59 17.70
N ASP A 277 -19.33 -7.43 17.70
CA ASP A 277 -17.96 -6.99 17.97
C ASP A 277 -17.43 -6.12 16.82
N PHE A 278 -17.76 -6.50 15.59
CA PHE A 278 -17.41 -5.72 14.40
C PHE A 278 -18.00 -4.31 14.45
N LEU A 279 -19.30 -4.18 14.75
CA LEU A 279 -19.99 -2.88 14.80
C LEU A 279 -19.61 -2.05 16.03
N ALA A 280 -19.32 -2.69 17.17
CA ALA A 280 -18.86 -2.00 18.38
C ALA A 280 -17.41 -1.51 18.29
N SER A 281 -16.61 -2.12 17.41
CA SER A 281 -15.22 -1.76 17.21
C SER A 281 -15.06 -0.48 16.39
N ARG A 282 -14.00 0.26 16.69
CA ARG A 282 -13.51 1.30 15.78
C ARG A 282 -12.99 0.64 14.51
N ARG A 283 -13.52 1.06 13.36
CA ARG A 283 -13.19 0.48 12.05
C ARG A 283 -12.52 1.51 11.16
N TYR A 284 -11.62 1.03 10.33
CA TYR A 284 -10.81 1.83 9.42
C TYR A 284 -11.09 1.45 7.98
N SER A 285 -11.06 2.45 7.11
CA SER A 285 -11.04 2.27 5.66
C SER A 285 -9.62 2.06 5.13
N LEU A 286 -9.46 1.61 3.89
CA LEU A 286 -8.13 1.52 3.28
C LEU A 286 -7.48 2.91 3.15
N GLU A 287 -8.29 3.94 2.95
CA GLU A 287 -7.88 5.34 3.02
C GLU A 287 -7.27 5.69 4.38
N ASP A 288 -7.98 5.36 5.46
CA ASP A 288 -7.50 5.59 6.83
C ASP A 288 -6.20 4.84 7.09
N LEU A 289 -6.11 3.57 6.69
CA LEU A 289 -4.90 2.77 6.86
C LEU A 289 -3.69 3.42 6.16
N ASN A 290 -3.87 3.93 4.94
CA ASN A 290 -2.79 4.59 4.21
C ASN A 290 -2.44 5.97 4.74
N ARG A 291 -3.41 6.70 5.30
CA ARG A 291 -3.20 8.01 5.91
C ARG A 291 -2.53 7.92 7.28
N LEU A 292 -2.90 6.92 8.09
CA LEU A 292 -2.47 6.79 9.49
C LEU A 292 -1.24 5.90 9.66
N ASP A 293 -0.86 5.09 8.67
CA ASP A 293 0.36 4.28 8.70
C ASP A 293 1.53 4.96 7.97
N SER A 294 2.54 5.35 8.74
CA SER A 294 3.69 6.12 8.24
C SER A 294 4.60 5.29 7.32
N ALA A 295 4.62 5.65 6.03
CA ALA A 295 5.52 5.05 5.05
C ALA A 295 7.00 5.17 5.47
N LEU A 296 7.41 6.32 6.02
CA LEU A 296 8.76 6.52 6.53
C LEU A 296 9.12 5.53 7.64
N ARG A 297 8.19 5.25 8.57
CA ARG A 297 8.45 4.27 9.63
C ARG A 297 8.54 2.85 9.08
N ARG A 298 7.71 2.48 8.11
CA ARG A 298 7.82 1.17 7.42
C ARG A 298 9.21 1.02 6.78
N ASP A 299 9.72 2.05 6.12
CA ASP A 299 11.05 2.03 5.51
C ASP A 299 12.19 1.99 6.53
N LEU A 300 12.05 2.70 7.66
CA LEU A 300 12.99 2.60 8.77
C LEU A 300 13.00 1.19 9.39
N GLN A 301 11.83 0.56 9.55
CA GLN A 301 11.72 -0.81 10.04
C GLN A 301 12.36 -1.81 9.07
N ARG A 302 12.10 -1.68 7.76
CA ARG A 302 12.75 -2.48 6.70
C ARG A 302 14.28 -2.38 6.79
N SER A 303 14.78 -1.17 6.99
CA SER A 303 16.22 -0.89 7.09
C SER A 303 16.86 -1.53 8.32
N ARG A 304 16.17 -1.54 9.47
CA ARG A 304 16.68 -2.15 10.70
C ARG A 304 16.82 -3.67 10.56
N ARG A 305 15.79 -4.33 10.04
CA ARG A 305 15.79 -5.79 9.86
C ARG A 305 16.83 -6.28 8.86
N SER A 306 17.21 -5.43 7.90
CA SER A 306 18.28 -5.75 6.94
C SER A 306 19.69 -5.69 7.57
N ALA A 307 19.85 -5.08 8.74
CA ALA A 307 21.13 -5.01 9.45
C ALA A 307 21.32 -6.16 10.46
N ASP A 308 20.22 -6.82 10.88
CA ASP A 308 20.22 -7.88 11.90
C ASP A 308 20.24 -9.30 11.32
N GLY A 309 20.13 -9.46 9.99
CA GLY A 309 20.13 -10.74 9.27
C GLY A 309 21.43 -10.98 8.50
#